data_AF-A0A3D5UAK2-F1
#
_entry.id   AF-A0A3D5UAK2-F1
#
_cell.length_a   1.000
_cell.length_b   1.000
_cell.length_c   1.000
_cell.angle_alpha   90.00
_cell.angle_beta   90.00
_cell.angle_gamma   90.00
#
_symmetry.space_group_name_H-M   'P 1'
#
loop_
_entity.id
_entity.type
_entity.pdbx_description
1 polymer ?
#
loop_
_entity_poly.entity_id
_entity_poly.type
_entity_poly.pdbx_seq_one_letter_code
_entity_poly.pdbx_strand_id
1 'polypeptide(L)'
;MAGVVCLVKSLYPWMTPAEVERQIKLGAHNLDALTAANPTIPPHFLGAGCLDAYGSLYLHGDFRRDFEFSNEPNNTALIGSGFTLNNSSMTVVCDTLRIQKDAHALFNNSNLVLGDNVTVLFEKGAKLELCPNSSLVVGNYVTFKTENNDPCLGLRKLGNNTQSVTFNNTTFINVPIDISNTEIVYNVCTFSRSDVIHHNEPLSVNYCSFEFSGLQAIQSVPDPDLLCWIRNTEVSNSTIAGIQITGYSKLKIQDNNIHHNYSGIELYECTGGIISDNEISFNGNGIMLYHTNASIIGHNKMTYNYSGSGHGDNRGGYGIDARHFSSWSLIGQDAYPIQTIHDNQREQI
;
A
#
# COMPACT_ATOMS: atom_id res chain seq x y z
N MET A 1 -10.20 33.33 21.06
CA MET A 1 -10.86 32.03 20.83
C MET A 1 -11.75 32.06 19.58
N ALA A 2 -12.76 32.93 19.47
CA ALA A 2 -13.64 32.99 18.29
C ALA A 2 -12.93 33.14 16.93
N GLY A 3 -11.91 34.01 16.83
CA GLY A 3 -11.16 34.20 15.58
C GLY A 3 -10.39 32.97 15.11
N VAL A 4 -9.81 32.19 16.03
CA VAL A 4 -9.10 30.92 15.73
C VAL A 4 -10.11 29.86 15.31
N VAL A 5 -11.21 29.72 16.05
CA VAL A 5 -12.28 28.77 15.70
C VAL A 5 -12.85 29.06 14.31
N CYS A 6 -13.05 30.33 13.94
CA CYS A 6 -13.48 30.70 12.59
C CYS A 6 -12.44 30.38 11.52
N LEU A 7 -11.15 30.60 11.80
CA LEU A 7 -10.06 30.27 10.87
C LEU A 7 -9.93 28.75 10.68
N VAL A 8 -9.95 27.99 11.77
CA VAL A 8 -9.95 26.51 11.74
C VAL A 8 -11.17 25.99 11.00
N LYS A 9 -12.37 26.52 11.28
CA LYS A 9 -13.59 26.18 10.53
C LYS A 9 -13.55 26.57 9.06
N SER A 10 -12.79 27.58 8.67
CA SER A 10 -12.64 27.95 7.26
C SER A 10 -11.78 26.95 6.47
N LEU A 11 -10.83 26.29 7.14
CA LEU A 11 -9.88 25.35 6.52
C LEU A 11 -10.30 23.89 6.72
N TYR A 12 -10.88 23.59 7.87
CA TYR A 12 -11.38 22.29 8.28
C TYR A 12 -12.84 22.42 8.73
N PRO A 13 -13.77 22.71 7.79
CA PRO A 13 -15.19 22.95 8.12
C PRO A 13 -15.86 21.75 8.80
N TRP A 14 -15.32 20.55 8.56
CA TRP A 14 -15.76 19.28 9.13
C TRP A 14 -15.46 19.13 10.63
N MET A 15 -14.44 19.80 11.19
CA MET A 15 -14.08 19.64 12.61
C MET A 15 -15.17 20.18 13.53
N THR A 16 -15.65 19.39 14.46
CA THR A 16 -16.53 19.83 15.55
C THR A 16 -15.78 20.76 16.52
N PRO A 17 -16.48 21.63 17.28
CA PRO A 17 -15.82 22.48 18.26
C PRO A 17 -14.97 21.72 19.29
N ALA A 18 -15.39 20.51 19.69
CA ALA A 18 -14.65 19.65 20.61
C ALA A 18 -13.33 19.14 20.00
N GLU A 19 -13.35 18.73 18.73
CA GLU A 19 -12.14 18.34 18.00
C GLU A 19 -11.15 19.50 17.87
N VAL A 20 -11.65 20.71 17.54
CA VAL A 20 -10.83 21.91 17.48
C VAL A 20 -10.17 22.21 18.83
N GLU A 21 -10.93 22.15 19.93
CA GLU A 21 -10.39 22.39 21.28
C GLU A 21 -9.33 21.35 21.66
N ARG A 22 -9.55 20.08 21.35
CA ARG A 22 -8.61 18.99 21.66
C ARG A 22 -7.33 19.11 20.85
N GLN A 23 -7.43 19.42 19.55
CA GLN A 23 -6.27 19.64 18.71
C GLN A 23 -5.46 20.85 19.20
N ILE A 24 -6.13 21.97 19.49
CA ILE A 24 -5.47 23.14 20.08
C ILE A 24 -4.81 22.79 21.42
N LYS A 25 -5.46 22.00 22.30
CA LYS A 25 -4.85 21.53 23.55
C LYS A 25 -3.63 20.65 23.29
N LEU A 26 -3.72 19.70 22.37
CA LEU A 26 -2.61 18.83 21.95
C LEU A 26 -1.43 19.67 21.46
N GLY A 27 -1.63 20.59 20.53
CA GLY A 27 -0.54 21.44 20.08
C GLY A 27 -0.09 22.45 21.14
N ALA A 28 -0.97 22.94 22.02
CA ALA A 28 -0.59 23.82 23.13
C ALA A 28 0.31 23.11 24.14
N HIS A 29 0.05 21.83 24.43
CA HIS A 29 0.96 20.96 25.20
C HIS A 29 2.29 20.67 24.50
N ASN A 30 2.43 21.11 23.24
CA ASN A 30 3.63 21.00 22.42
C ASN A 30 4.18 22.36 21.99
N LEU A 31 3.63 23.48 22.47
CA LEU A 31 3.87 24.80 21.88
C LEU A 31 5.35 25.18 21.84
N ASP A 32 6.12 24.84 22.88
CA ASP A 32 7.56 25.09 22.96
C ASP A 32 8.34 24.33 21.88
N ALA A 33 7.93 23.09 21.56
CA ALA A 33 8.54 22.30 20.49
C ALA A 33 8.10 22.79 19.10
N LEU A 34 6.83 23.18 18.95
CA LEU A 34 6.27 23.71 17.71
C LEU A 34 6.90 25.07 17.34
N THR A 35 7.14 25.94 18.32
CA THR A 35 7.81 27.24 18.13
C THR A 35 9.31 27.10 17.87
N ALA A 36 9.97 26.09 18.45
CA ALA A 36 11.37 25.79 18.15
C ALA A 36 11.59 25.22 16.74
N ALA A 37 10.62 24.47 16.20
CA ALA A 37 10.71 23.82 14.89
C ALA A 37 10.41 24.74 13.69
N ASN A 38 9.77 25.90 13.90
CA ASN A 38 9.29 26.74 12.81
C ASN A 38 9.50 28.26 13.09
N PRO A 39 10.68 28.83 12.79
CA PRO A 39 11.00 30.24 13.09
C PRO A 39 10.31 31.26 12.17
N THR A 40 9.55 30.81 11.16
CA THR A 40 9.02 31.63 10.06
C THR A 40 7.51 31.83 10.10
N ILE A 41 6.87 31.82 11.27
CA ILE A 41 5.49 32.31 11.34
C ILE A 41 5.54 33.85 11.18
N PRO A 42 5.06 34.43 10.05
CA PRO A 42 5.21 35.86 9.81
C PRO A 42 4.33 36.63 10.80
N PRO A 43 4.83 37.70 11.46
CA PRO A 43 4.05 38.44 12.43
C PRO A 43 3.17 39.47 11.72
N HIS A 44 2.24 39.07 10.86
CA HIS A 44 1.35 40.05 10.23
C HIS A 44 -0.11 39.58 10.16
N PHE A 45 -0.95 40.35 10.89
CA PHE A 45 -2.42 40.42 10.92
C PHE A 45 -3.22 39.56 11.92
N LEU A 46 -2.59 38.71 12.73
CA LEU A 46 -3.26 38.03 13.84
C LEU A 46 -2.44 38.22 15.12
N GLY A 47 -3.07 38.60 16.23
CA GLY A 47 -2.37 38.74 17.53
C GLY A 47 -1.67 37.44 17.92
N ALA A 48 -0.54 37.51 18.64
CA ALA A 48 0.33 36.36 18.94
C ALA A 48 -0.43 35.09 19.38
N GLY A 49 -1.43 35.21 20.25
CA GLY A 49 -2.24 34.08 20.71
C GLY A 49 -3.15 33.42 19.65
N CYS A 50 -3.45 34.07 18.52
CA CYS A 50 -4.14 33.45 17.39
C CYS A 50 -3.18 32.65 16.48
N LEU A 51 -1.93 33.10 16.39
CA LEU A 51 -0.87 32.44 15.64
C LEU A 51 -0.45 31.14 16.34
N ASP A 52 -0.25 31.19 17.65
CA ASP A 52 0.10 30.06 18.50
C ASP A 52 -1.03 29.01 18.56
N ALA A 53 -2.28 29.46 18.54
CA ALA A 53 -3.46 28.59 18.50
C ALA A 53 -3.70 27.93 17.11
N TYR A 54 -3.20 28.55 16.03
CA TYR A 54 -3.25 27.97 14.69
C TYR A 54 -2.10 26.98 14.46
N GLY A 55 -0.89 27.34 14.90
CA GLY A 55 0.26 26.45 14.89
C GLY A 55 0.08 25.20 15.77
N SER A 56 -0.84 25.23 16.73
CA SER A 56 -1.17 24.08 17.59
C SER A 56 -2.28 23.17 17.05
N LEU A 57 -2.88 23.47 15.89
CA LEU A 57 -3.97 22.67 15.33
C LEU A 57 -3.51 21.30 14.78
N TYR A 58 -2.24 21.20 14.41
CA TYR A 58 -1.64 20.00 13.84
C TYR A 58 -0.33 19.71 14.54
N LEU A 59 0.06 18.44 14.57
CA LEU A 59 1.39 18.05 15.01
C LEU A 59 2.36 18.27 13.86
N HIS A 60 3.31 19.19 14.03
CA HIS A 60 4.39 19.47 13.08
C HIS A 60 5.71 19.65 13.82
N GLY A 61 6.85 19.42 13.15
CA GLY A 61 8.18 19.50 13.77
C GLY A 61 8.70 18.17 14.31
N ASP A 62 9.84 18.24 14.99
CA ASP A 62 10.62 17.07 15.43
C ASP A 62 10.31 16.69 16.88
N PHE A 63 9.77 15.49 17.09
CA PHE A 63 9.41 14.95 18.39
C PHE A 63 10.29 13.78 18.81
N ARG A 64 10.51 13.65 20.12
CA ARG A 64 11.27 12.56 20.78
C ARG A 64 10.54 12.05 22.03
N ARG A 65 9.23 11.95 21.93
CA ARG A 65 8.36 11.48 23.01
C ARG A 65 7.24 10.64 22.43
N ASP A 66 6.64 9.81 23.27
CA ASP A 66 5.52 8.98 22.86
C ASP A 66 4.22 9.80 22.72
N PHE A 67 3.38 9.37 21.78
CA PHE A 67 2.05 9.87 21.55
C PHE A 67 1.04 8.75 21.69
N GLU A 68 -0.06 9.03 22.40
CA GLU A 68 -1.19 8.13 22.50
C GLU A 68 -2.47 8.91 22.16
N PHE A 69 -3.12 8.50 21.07
CA PHE A 69 -4.42 9.01 20.66
C PHE A 69 -5.47 7.96 20.99
N SER A 70 -5.90 7.90 22.24
CA SER A 70 -6.87 6.92 22.73
C SER A 70 -8.19 7.57 23.19
N ASN A 71 -9.24 6.73 23.18
CA ASN A 71 -10.42 6.79 24.06
C ASN A 71 -11.58 7.77 23.78
N GLU A 72 -11.77 8.31 22.56
CA GLU A 72 -13.06 8.95 22.24
C GLU A 72 -13.53 8.64 20.80
N PRO A 73 -14.77 8.14 20.60
CA PRO A 73 -15.36 7.95 19.28
C PRO A 73 -15.46 9.26 18.50
N ASN A 74 -15.30 9.19 17.18
CA ASN A 74 -15.26 10.31 16.23
C ASN A 74 -14.11 11.29 16.45
N ASN A 75 -12.98 10.84 16.99
CA ASN A 75 -11.82 11.70 17.18
C ASN A 75 -10.84 11.60 16.01
N THR A 76 -10.37 12.75 15.53
CA THR A 76 -9.36 12.86 14.47
C THR A 76 -8.03 13.35 15.05
N ALA A 77 -6.95 12.59 14.88
CA ALA A 77 -5.57 13.05 15.09
C ALA A 77 -5.01 13.67 13.81
N LEU A 78 -4.59 14.93 13.82
CA LEU A 78 -4.12 15.64 12.63
C LEU A 78 -2.59 15.82 12.64
N ILE A 79 -1.91 15.26 11.64
CA ILE A 79 -0.48 15.44 11.39
C ILE A 79 -0.29 16.49 10.30
N GLY A 80 0.55 17.49 10.56
CA GLY A 80 0.87 18.59 9.66
C GLY A 80 2.21 18.42 8.93
N SER A 81 2.54 19.41 8.09
CA SER A 81 3.79 19.46 7.33
C SER A 81 5.02 19.44 8.22
N GLY A 82 6.01 18.60 7.91
CA GLY A 82 7.29 18.56 8.63
C GLY A 82 7.23 17.81 9.97
N PHE A 83 6.22 16.96 10.18
CA PHE A 83 6.18 16.07 11.34
C PHE A 83 7.27 14.99 11.23
N THR A 84 8.14 14.92 12.23
CA THR A 84 9.08 13.82 12.42
C THR A 84 8.96 13.25 13.83
N LEU A 85 8.76 11.95 13.96
CA LEU A 85 8.90 11.23 15.23
C LEU A 85 10.26 10.52 15.27
N ASN A 86 11.05 10.75 16.32
CA ASN A 86 12.40 10.21 16.46
C ASN A 86 12.53 9.39 17.75
N ASN A 87 12.94 8.11 17.64
CA ASN A 87 13.19 7.24 18.79
C ASN A 87 11.99 7.18 19.77
N SER A 88 10.77 7.09 19.25
CA SER A 88 9.55 7.14 20.07
C SER A 88 8.42 6.34 19.42
N SER A 89 7.27 6.29 20.08
CA SER A 89 6.09 5.60 19.59
C SER A 89 4.89 6.53 19.41
N MET A 90 4.09 6.28 18.38
CA MET A 90 2.75 6.82 18.25
C MET A 90 1.76 5.65 18.23
N THR A 91 0.85 5.65 19.19
CA THR A 91 -0.29 4.73 19.23
C THR A 91 -1.57 5.49 18.88
N VAL A 92 -2.26 5.03 17.85
CA VAL A 92 -3.52 5.60 17.38
C VAL A 92 -4.62 4.58 17.60
N VAL A 93 -5.55 4.89 18.51
CA VAL A 93 -6.77 4.11 18.77
C VAL A 93 -8.02 4.99 18.56
N CYS A 94 -7.85 6.20 18.03
CA CYS A 94 -8.95 7.07 17.62
C CYS A 94 -9.43 6.74 16.21
N ASP A 95 -10.67 7.12 15.90
CA ASP A 95 -11.32 6.80 14.62
C ASP A 95 -10.50 7.20 13.39
N THR A 96 -9.86 8.37 13.39
CA THR A 96 -9.10 8.85 12.22
C THR A 96 -7.73 9.41 12.57
N LEU A 97 -6.69 8.95 11.87
CA LEU A 97 -5.40 9.64 11.73
C LEU A 97 -5.38 10.36 10.38
N ARG A 98 -5.39 11.69 10.38
CA ARG A 98 -5.39 12.51 9.17
C ARG A 98 -4.01 13.12 8.93
N ILE A 99 -3.49 12.96 7.72
CA ILE A 99 -2.23 13.55 7.29
C ILE A 99 -2.55 14.70 6.33
N GLN A 100 -2.16 15.90 6.72
CA GLN A 100 -2.47 17.14 6.03
C GLN A 100 -1.93 17.13 4.60
N LYS A 101 -2.59 17.91 3.73
CA LYS A 101 -2.17 18.19 2.38
C LYS A 101 -0.68 18.51 2.29
N ASP A 102 0.00 17.85 1.36
CA ASP A 102 1.44 17.97 1.09
C ASP A 102 2.36 17.70 2.31
N ALA A 103 1.82 17.13 3.40
CA ALA A 103 2.61 16.81 4.57
C ALA A 103 3.38 15.51 4.38
N HIS A 104 4.63 15.52 4.85
CA HIS A 104 5.45 14.34 4.99
C HIS A 104 5.52 13.97 6.48
N ALA A 105 4.74 12.96 6.88
CA ALA A 105 4.77 12.40 8.23
C ALA A 105 5.87 11.35 8.30
N LEU A 106 6.98 11.68 8.96
CA LEU A 106 8.18 10.87 9.02
C LEU A 106 8.32 10.17 10.38
N PHE A 107 8.48 8.85 10.36
CA PHE A 107 8.82 8.06 11.54
C PHE A 107 10.26 7.57 11.39
N ASN A 108 11.13 8.01 12.27
CA ASN A 108 12.56 7.72 12.27
C ASN A 108 12.95 6.93 13.53
N ASN A 109 13.39 5.69 13.33
CA ASN A 109 13.61 4.72 14.41
C ASN A 109 12.45 4.72 15.43
N SER A 110 11.22 4.75 14.93
CA SER A 110 10.01 4.98 15.72
C SER A 110 8.92 3.96 15.41
N ASN A 111 7.97 3.80 16.32
CA ASN A 111 6.91 2.81 16.21
C ASN A 111 5.57 3.49 15.93
N LEU A 112 4.92 3.15 14.81
CA LEU A 112 3.53 3.52 14.56
C LEU A 112 2.63 2.31 14.84
N VAL A 113 1.72 2.45 15.79
CA VAL A 113 0.72 1.43 16.14
C VAL A 113 -0.65 1.97 15.79
N LEU A 114 -1.32 1.32 14.84
CA LEU A 114 -2.70 1.60 14.48
C LEU A 114 -3.59 0.53 15.12
N GLY A 115 -4.53 0.94 15.96
CA GLY A 115 -5.52 0.04 16.56
C GLY A 115 -6.55 -0.46 15.55
N ASP A 116 -7.46 -1.31 16.02
CA ASP A 116 -8.54 -1.83 15.18
C ASP A 116 -9.48 -0.71 14.71
N ASN A 117 -10.01 -0.83 13.49
CA ASN A 117 -10.97 0.10 12.87
C ASN A 117 -10.47 1.54 12.66
N VAL A 118 -9.17 1.79 12.81
CA VAL A 118 -8.58 3.12 12.55
C VAL A 118 -8.66 3.45 11.06
N THR A 119 -9.05 4.68 10.74
CA THR A 119 -8.93 5.24 9.39
C THR A 119 -7.68 6.12 9.29
N VAL A 120 -6.75 5.78 8.41
CA VAL A 120 -5.65 6.66 8.03
C VAL A 120 -6.05 7.42 6.76
N LEU A 121 -6.23 8.73 6.91
CA LEU A 121 -6.71 9.61 5.86
C LEU A 121 -5.58 10.47 5.31
N PHE A 122 -5.30 10.32 4.02
CA PHE A 122 -4.32 11.12 3.29
C PHE A 122 -5.01 12.23 2.52
N GLU A 123 -4.64 13.47 2.79
CA GLU A 123 -4.99 14.58 1.91
C GLU A 123 -4.06 14.62 0.69
N LYS A 124 -4.39 15.47 -0.29
CA LYS A 124 -3.61 15.61 -1.53
C LYS A 124 -2.12 15.78 -1.26
N GLY A 125 -1.28 14.97 -1.92
CA GLY A 125 0.18 15.03 -1.79
C GLY A 125 0.74 14.53 -0.44
N ALA A 126 -0.10 14.10 0.51
CA ALA A 126 0.34 13.60 1.79
C ALA A 126 1.12 12.28 1.66
N LYS A 127 2.06 12.08 2.57
CA LYS A 127 2.92 10.90 2.65
C LYS A 127 3.12 10.47 4.09
N LEU A 128 3.00 9.16 4.33
CA LEU A 128 3.40 8.52 5.58
C LEU A 128 4.65 7.69 5.30
N GLU A 129 5.80 8.10 5.83
CA GLU A 129 7.06 7.39 5.65
C GLU A 129 7.61 6.85 6.97
N LEU A 130 7.88 5.55 7.00
CA LEU A 130 8.60 4.90 8.08
C LEU A 130 10.02 4.58 7.60
N CYS A 131 11.02 5.26 8.15
CA CYS A 131 12.45 5.04 7.87
C CYS A 131 12.93 3.68 8.38
N PRO A 132 14.15 3.25 7.99
CA PRO A 132 14.78 2.06 8.56
C PRO A 132 14.75 2.07 10.10
N ASN A 133 14.60 0.89 10.68
CA ASN A 133 14.40 0.61 12.11
C ASN A 133 13.06 1.07 12.69
N SER A 134 12.19 1.71 11.90
CA SER A 134 10.84 2.03 12.34
C SER A 134 9.89 0.85 12.16
N SER A 135 9.00 0.63 13.12
CA SER A 135 8.01 -0.45 13.07
C SER A 135 6.62 0.08 12.74
N LEU A 136 5.83 -0.75 12.04
CA LEU A 136 4.43 -0.52 11.76
C LEU A 136 3.65 -1.71 12.32
N VAL A 137 2.73 -1.44 13.25
CA VAL A 137 1.79 -2.43 13.77
C VAL A 137 0.39 -1.99 13.35
N VAL A 138 -0.34 -2.88 12.70
CA VAL A 138 -1.66 -2.59 12.12
C VAL A 138 -2.69 -3.53 12.75
N GLY A 139 -3.70 -2.96 13.37
CA GLY A 139 -4.88 -3.68 13.85
C GLY A 139 -5.74 -4.23 12.71
N ASN A 140 -6.84 -4.87 13.08
CA ASN A 140 -7.82 -5.38 12.12
C ASN A 140 -8.72 -4.25 11.60
N TYR A 141 -9.22 -4.40 10.38
CA TYR A 141 -10.22 -3.48 9.80
C TYR A 141 -9.73 -2.03 9.67
N VAL A 142 -8.42 -1.82 9.61
CA VAL A 142 -7.83 -0.50 9.35
C VAL A 142 -8.12 -0.09 7.90
N THR A 143 -8.42 1.19 7.68
CA THR A 143 -8.70 1.75 6.36
C THR A 143 -7.70 2.85 6.02
N PHE A 144 -6.93 2.70 4.95
CA PHE A 144 -6.10 3.76 4.36
C PHE A 144 -6.85 4.34 3.16
N LYS A 145 -7.12 5.65 3.16
CA LYS A 145 -7.86 6.26 2.03
C LYS A 145 -7.48 7.72 1.78
N THR A 146 -7.80 8.21 0.59
CA THR A 146 -7.87 9.65 0.30
C THR A 146 -9.32 10.14 0.33
N GLU A 147 -9.52 11.45 0.53
CA GLU A 147 -10.80 12.09 0.24
C GLU A 147 -10.84 12.58 -1.21
N ASN A 148 -12.03 12.56 -1.82
CA ASN A 148 -12.30 13.15 -3.13
C ASN A 148 -11.46 12.60 -4.31
N ASN A 149 -10.88 11.40 -4.18
CA ASN A 149 -9.93 10.83 -5.14
C ASN A 149 -8.70 11.72 -5.37
N ASP A 150 -8.32 12.54 -4.38
CA ASP A 150 -7.10 13.32 -4.48
C ASP A 150 -5.87 12.40 -4.51
N PRO A 151 -4.88 12.68 -5.38
CA PRO A 151 -3.66 11.88 -5.41
C PRO A 151 -2.83 12.13 -4.15
N CYS A 152 -2.35 11.07 -3.51
CA CYS A 152 -1.40 11.12 -2.41
C CYS A 152 -0.12 10.35 -2.76
N LEU A 153 0.92 10.52 -1.94
CA LEU A 153 2.15 9.73 -2.04
C LEU A 153 2.08 8.44 -1.20
N GLY A 154 1.01 8.30 -0.41
CA GLY A 154 0.60 7.06 0.25
C GLY A 154 1.51 6.61 1.38
N LEU A 155 1.56 5.29 1.56
CA LEU A 155 2.31 4.63 2.62
C LEU A 155 3.65 4.15 2.07
N ARG A 156 4.73 4.63 2.67
CA ARG A 156 6.09 4.17 2.38
C ARG A 156 6.75 3.60 3.61
N LYS A 157 7.22 2.36 3.54
CA LYS A 157 8.04 1.74 4.60
C LYS A 157 9.38 1.33 4.05
N LEU A 158 10.43 1.97 4.54
CA LEU A 158 11.82 1.61 4.29
C LEU A 158 12.26 0.74 5.45
N GLY A 159 12.19 -0.58 5.29
CA GLY A 159 12.60 -1.51 6.33
C GLY A 159 14.10 -1.76 6.37
N ASN A 160 14.50 -2.35 7.50
CA ASN A 160 15.66 -3.21 7.70
C ASN A 160 15.44 -4.06 8.98
N ASN A 161 14.18 -4.22 9.38
CA ASN A 161 13.79 -4.71 10.70
C ASN A 161 13.34 -6.17 10.56
N THR A 162 13.58 -6.97 11.58
CA THR A 162 13.17 -8.38 11.63
C THR A 162 11.67 -8.59 11.87
N GLN A 163 10.90 -7.52 12.03
CA GLN A 163 9.46 -7.61 12.32
C GLN A 163 8.66 -7.56 11.03
N SER A 164 7.90 -8.62 10.78
CA SER A 164 6.88 -8.67 9.73
C SER A 164 5.76 -7.66 10.00
N VAL A 165 5.20 -7.07 8.95
CA VAL A 165 3.94 -6.31 9.05
C VAL A 165 2.80 -7.15 8.50
N THR A 166 1.75 -7.32 9.29
CA THR A 166 0.54 -8.02 8.86
C THR A 166 -0.60 -7.03 8.74
N PHE A 167 -1.27 -7.05 7.59
CA PHE A 167 -2.50 -6.35 7.32
C PHE A 167 -3.64 -7.37 7.29
N ASN A 168 -4.58 -7.24 8.20
CA ASN A 168 -5.74 -8.14 8.31
C ASN A 168 -7.02 -7.34 8.09
N ASN A 169 -7.83 -7.76 7.12
CA ASN A 169 -9.08 -7.08 6.76
C ASN A 169 -8.87 -5.58 6.45
N THR A 170 -7.69 -5.21 5.96
CA THR A 170 -7.34 -3.81 5.72
C THR A 170 -7.86 -3.36 4.36
N THR A 171 -8.36 -2.14 4.30
CA THR A 171 -8.86 -1.53 3.05
C THR A 171 -7.96 -0.37 2.62
N PHE A 172 -7.56 -0.35 1.35
CA PHE A 172 -6.79 0.71 0.71
C PHE A 172 -7.60 1.32 -0.44
N ILE A 173 -7.81 2.64 -0.43
CA ILE A 173 -8.61 3.35 -1.43
C ILE A 173 -7.84 4.58 -1.92
N ASN A 174 -7.37 4.55 -3.17
CA ASN A 174 -6.53 5.57 -3.79
C ASN A 174 -5.22 5.85 -3.01
N VAL A 175 -4.64 4.83 -2.38
CA VAL A 175 -3.42 4.96 -1.59
C VAL A 175 -2.35 4.04 -2.17
N PRO A 176 -1.31 4.56 -2.84
CA PRO A 176 -0.20 3.72 -3.27
C PRO A 176 0.58 3.21 -2.05
N ILE A 177 1.09 1.99 -2.16
CA ILE A 177 1.87 1.33 -1.10
C ILE A 177 3.24 0.93 -1.66
N ASP A 178 4.30 1.43 -1.03
CA ASP A 178 5.70 1.07 -1.32
C ASP A 178 6.37 0.58 -0.03
N ILE A 179 6.62 -0.73 0.06
CA ILE A 179 7.27 -1.33 1.22
C ILE A 179 8.52 -2.06 0.75
N SER A 180 9.65 -1.70 1.34
CA SER A 180 10.94 -2.34 1.09
C SER A 180 11.48 -3.01 2.35
N ASN A 181 12.24 -4.09 2.18
CA ASN A 181 13.08 -4.69 3.23
C ASN A 181 12.29 -5.01 4.52
N THR A 182 11.03 -5.44 4.38
CA THR A 182 10.18 -5.88 5.48
C THR A 182 9.31 -7.04 5.00
N GLU A 183 9.23 -8.14 5.74
CA GLU A 183 8.26 -9.20 5.43
C GLU A 183 6.83 -8.67 5.54
N ILE A 184 6.00 -8.92 4.53
CA ILE A 184 4.61 -8.46 4.49
C ILE A 184 3.63 -9.61 4.32
N VAL A 185 2.57 -9.57 5.11
CA VAL A 185 1.42 -10.47 4.99
C VAL A 185 0.15 -9.65 4.80
N TYR A 186 -0.53 -9.82 3.67
CA TYR A 186 -1.87 -9.30 3.41
C TYR A 186 -2.89 -10.44 3.50
N ASN A 187 -3.84 -10.32 4.42
CA ASN A 187 -4.93 -11.29 4.61
C ASN A 187 -6.29 -10.57 4.52
N VAL A 188 -7.13 -11.02 3.59
CA VAL A 188 -8.50 -10.48 3.46
C VAL A 188 -8.51 -8.97 3.20
N CYS A 189 -7.46 -8.46 2.54
CA CYS A 189 -7.33 -7.03 2.24
C CYS A 189 -7.99 -6.64 0.91
N THR A 190 -8.49 -5.41 0.84
CA THR A 190 -9.05 -4.82 -0.38
C THR A 190 -8.21 -3.64 -0.83
N PHE A 191 -7.89 -3.59 -2.12
CA PHE A 191 -7.15 -2.52 -2.77
C PHE A 191 -7.99 -1.98 -3.93
N SER A 192 -8.41 -0.72 -3.83
CA SER A 192 -9.11 -0.01 -4.89
C SER A 192 -8.24 1.15 -5.35
N ARG A 193 -7.78 1.15 -6.60
CA ARG A 193 -6.86 2.16 -7.15
C ARG A 193 -5.63 2.38 -6.27
N SER A 194 -5.09 1.30 -5.72
CA SER A 194 -4.05 1.30 -4.69
C SER A 194 -3.00 0.26 -5.05
N ASP A 195 -2.10 0.61 -5.96
CA ASP A 195 -1.01 -0.28 -6.38
C ASP A 195 -0.09 -0.61 -5.22
N VAL A 196 0.39 -1.85 -5.20
CA VAL A 196 1.34 -2.35 -4.20
C VAL A 196 2.68 -2.62 -4.88
N ILE A 197 3.73 -2.05 -4.33
CA ILE A 197 5.12 -2.35 -4.67
C ILE A 197 5.83 -2.87 -3.42
N HIS A 198 6.39 -4.07 -3.53
CA HIS A 198 7.09 -4.75 -2.46
C HIS A 198 8.53 -5.08 -2.86
N HIS A 199 9.51 -4.77 -2.01
CA HIS A 199 10.92 -5.04 -2.27
C HIS A 199 11.60 -6.01 -1.27
N ASN A 200 12.37 -6.96 -1.84
CA ASN A 200 13.41 -7.82 -1.25
C ASN A 200 12.98 -8.93 -0.27
N GLU A 201 12.05 -8.67 0.63
CA GLU A 201 11.66 -9.62 1.71
C GLU A 201 10.50 -10.55 1.31
N PRO A 202 10.14 -11.57 2.12
CA PRO A 202 9.00 -12.42 1.82
C PRO A 202 7.69 -11.62 1.74
N LEU A 203 6.85 -12.05 0.80
CA LEU A 203 5.53 -11.47 0.58
C LEU A 203 4.49 -12.60 0.57
N SER A 204 3.45 -12.46 1.40
CA SER A 204 2.28 -13.33 1.38
C SER A 204 1.01 -12.52 1.12
N VAL A 205 0.26 -12.90 0.10
CA VAL A 205 -1.04 -12.31 -0.27
C VAL A 205 -2.08 -13.41 -0.29
N ASN A 206 -3.14 -13.28 0.51
CA ASN A 206 -4.12 -14.33 0.70
C ASN A 206 -5.54 -13.78 0.89
N TYR A 207 -6.49 -14.27 0.10
CA TYR A 207 -7.89 -13.81 0.14
C TYR A 207 -8.04 -12.31 -0.11
N CYS A 208 -7.18 -11.73 -0.94
CA CYS A 208 -7.22 -10.30 -1.24
C CYS A 208 -8.03 -9.98 -2.49
N SER A 209 -8.42 -8.72 -2.64
CA SER A 209 -9.05 -8.19 -3.85
C SER A 209 -8.34 -6.93 -4.30
N PHE A 210 -7.81 -6.93 -5.52
CA PHE A 210 -7.18 -5.79 -6.17
C PHE A 210 -8.07 -5.35 -7.32
N GLU A 211 -8.75 -4.22 -7.17
CA GLU A 211 -9.59 -3.61 -8.20
C GLU A 211 -8.94 -2.30 -8.66
N PHE A 212 -8.76 -2.15 -9.97
CA PHE A 212 -8.00 -1.03 -10.54
C PHE A 212 -6.60 -0.88 -9.92
N SER A 213 -6.00 -1.99 -9.51
CA SER A 213 -4.73 -2.03 -8.78
C SER A 213 -3.89 -3.21 -9.24
N GLY A 214 -2.58 -3.05 -9.31
CA GLY A 214 -1.61 -4.12 -9.56
C GLY A 214 -0.71 -4.39 -8.37
N LEU A 215 -0.07 -5.56 -8.38
CA LEU A 215 0.92 -5.98 -7.40
C LEU A 215 2.27 -6.21 -8.08
N GLN A 216 3.29 -5.51 -7.62
CA GLN A 216 4.68 -5.71 -8.04
C GLN A 216 5.53 -6.17 -6.86
N ALA A 217 6.18 -7.33 -6.99
CA ALA A 217 7.14 -7.85 -6.03
C ALA A 217 8.52 -7.94 -6.68
N ILE A 218 9.50 -7.23 -6.14
CA ILE A 218 10.83 -7.09 -6.73
C ILE A 218 11.89 -7.53 -5.72
N GLN A 219 12.72 -8.49 -6.08
CA GLN A 219 13.89 -8.88 -5.30
C GLN A 219 15.16 -8.51 -6.08
N SER A 220 15.87 -7.49 -5.59
CA SER A 220 17.04 -6.95 -6.29
C SER A 220 18.25 -7.89 -6.23
N VAL A 221 18.35 -8.70 -5.19
CA VAL A 221 19.38 -9.73 -5.02
C VAL A 221 18.65 -11.05 -4.78
N PRO A 222 18.68 -12.00 -5.74
CA PRO A 222 17.98 -13.27 -5.59
C PRO A 222 18.39 -13.98 -4.30
N ASP A 223 17.40 -14.30 -3.47
CA ASP A 223 17.59 -15.07 -2.25
C ASP A 223 16.80 -16.39 -2.37
N PRO A 224 17.48 -17.55 -2.31
CA PRO A 224 16.83 -18.83 -2.46
C PRO A 224 15.85 -19.15 -1.34
N ASP A 225 15.87 -18.47 -0.20
CA ASP A 225 15.04 -18.81 0.96
C ASP A 225 13.78 -17.95 1.10
N LEU A 226 13.71 -16.83 0.39
CA LEU A 226 12.58 -15.90 0.48
C LEU A 226 11.47 -16.28 -0.50
N LEU A 227 10.25 -16.40 0.02
CA LEU A 227 9.08 -16.81 -0.71
C LEU A 227 8.19 -15.61 -1.05
N CYS A 228 7.79 -15.50 -2.31
CA CYS A 228 6.63 -14.72 -2.72
C CYS A 228 5.43 -15.66 -2.96
N TRP A 229 4.39 -15.56 -2.14
CA TRP A 229 3.21 -16.42 -2.23
C TRP A 229 1.93 -15.60 -2.39
N ILE A 230 1.27 -15.75 -3.53
CA ILE A 230 0.00 -15.09 -3.85
C ILE A 230 -1.05 -16.15 -4.09
N ARG A 231 -2.13 -16.11 -3.29
CA ARG A 231 -3.21 -17.10 -3.41
C ARG A 231 -4.60 -16.61 -3.07
N ASN A 232 -5.61 -17.32 -3.56
CA ASN A 232 -7.02 -17.05 -3.29
C ASN A 232 -7.40 -15.57 -3.55
N THR A 233 -6.73 -14.92 -4.50
CA THR A 233 -6.79 -13.46 -4.67
C THR A 233 -7.42 -13.13 -6.01
N GLU A 234 -8.26 -12.10 -6.01
CA GLU A 234 -8.80 -11.49 -7.23
C GLU A 234 -7.95 -10.27 -7.62
N VAL A 235 -7.55 -10.19 -8.89
CA VAL A 235 -6.80 -9.04 -9.42
C VAL A 235 -7.39 -8.59 -10.74
N SER A 236 -7.89 -7.35 -10.77
CA SER A 236 -8.61 -6.84 -11.94
C SER A 236 -8.41 -5.37 -12.26
N ASN A 237 -8.61 -5.06 -13.55
CA ASN A 237 -8.62 -3.71 -14.11
C ASN A 237 -7.33 -2.89 -13.86
N SER A 238 -6.19 -3.57 -13.64
CA SER A 238 -4.90 -2.92 -13.52
C SER A 238 -4.44 -2.35 -14.87
N THR A 239 -3.91 -1.13 -14.85
CA THR A 239 -3.26 -0.51 -16.02
C THR A 239 -1.83 -1.02 -16.24
N ILE A 240 -1.32 -1.81 -15.29
CA ILE A 240 -0.07 -2.58 -15.36
C ILE A 240 -0.42 -4.08 -15.27
N ALA A 241 0.59 -4.95 -15.17
CA ALA A 241 0.34 -6.35 -14.88
C ALA A 241 -0.47 -6.49 -13.59
N GLY A 242 -1.40 -7.46 -13.56
CA GLY A 242 -2.13 -7.79 -12.34
C GLY A 242 -1.16 -8.24 -11.25
N ILE A 243 -0.33 -9.22 -11.58
CA ILE A 243 0.77 -9.70 -10.74
C ILE A 243 2.07 -9.61 -11.53
N GLN A 244 3.04 -8.87 -11.01
CA GLN A 244 4.40 -8.83 -11.54
C GLN A 244 5.40 -9.26 -10.46
N ILE A 245 6.26 -10.22 -10.78
CA ILE A 245 7.31 -10.67 -9.87
C ILE A 245 8.65 -10.61 -10.60
N THR A 246 9.65 -10.00 -9.96
CA THR A 246 11.01 -9.87 -10.49
C THR A 246 12.04 -10.44 -9.51
N GLY A 247 12.94 -11.30 -9.98
CA GLY A 247 14.15 -11.73 -9.26
C GLY A 247 13.97 -12.78 -8.16
N TYR A 248 12.73 -13.18 -7.81
CA TYR A 248 12.49 -14.16 -6.76
C TYR A 248 12.93 -15.57 -7.16
N SER A 249 13.57 -16.28 -6.24
CA SER A 249 14.00 -17.66 -6.45
C SER A 249 12.95 -18.71 -6.02
N LYS A 250 12.04 -18.33 -5.12
CA LYS A 250 10.88 -19.14 -4.73
C LYS A 250 9.62 -18.29 -4.86
N LEU A 251 8.73 -18.70 -5.75
CA LEU A 251 7.38 -18.12 -5.84
C LEU A 251 6.29 -19.19 -5.95
N LYS A 252 5.09 -18.84 -5.47
CA LYS A 252 3.87 -19.62 -5.64
C LYS A 252 2.72 -18.68 -5.99
N ILE A 253 2.09 -18.92 -7.13
CA ILE A 253 0.88 -18.19 -7.57
C ILE A 253 -0.22 -19.23 -7.76
N GLN A 254 -1.19 -19.26 -6.84
CA GLN A 254 -2.15 -20.35 -6.75
C GLN A 254 -3.59 -19.91 -6.48
N ASP A 255 -4.59 -20.54 -7.11
CA ASP A 255 -6.02 -20.31 -6.81
C ASP A 255 -6.45 -18.83 -6.96
N ASN A 256 -5.88 -18.10 -7.93
CA ASN A 256 -6.23 -16.69 -8.16
C ASN A 256 -7.19 -16.52 -9.34
N ASN A 257 -7.99 -15.45 -9.29
CA ASN A 257 -8.81 -14.98 -10.40
C ASN A 257 -8.24 -13.65 -10.94
N ILE A 258 -7.66 -13.66 -12.13
CA ILE A 258 -6.87 -12.55 -12.67
C ILE A 258 -7.44 -12.12 -14.01
N HIS A 259 -8.04 -10.93 -14.08
CA HIS A 259 -8.72 -10.51 -15.29
C HIS A 259 -8.72 -9.03 -15.62
N HIS A 260 -8.84 -8.69 -16.90
CA HIS A 260 -8.95 -7.30 -17.38
C HIS A 260 -7.74 -6.42 -17.04
N ASN A 261 -6.56 -7.00 -16.86
CA ASN A 261 -5.31 -6.28 -16.60
C ASN A 261 -4.51 -6.05 -17.88
N TYR A 262 -3.50 -5.17 -17.84
CA TYR A 262 -2.54 -5.02 -18.95
C TYR A 262 -1.88 -6.36 -19.31
N SER A 263 -1.57 -7.16 -18.29
CA SER A 263 -1.11 -8.54 -18.38
C SER A 263 -1.58 -9.27 -17.12
N GLY A 264 -1.84 -10.56 -17.19
CA GLY A 264 -2.31 -11.33 -16.04
C GLY A 264 -1.18 -11.50 -15.01
N ILE A 265 -0.22 -12.36 -15.36
CA ILE A 265 0.98 -12.64 -14.57
C ILE A 265 2.21 -12.33 -15.42
N GLU A 266 3.16 -11.57 -14.88
CA GLU A 266 4.47 -11.35 -15.48
C GLU A 266 5.59 -11.76 -14.53
N LEU A 267 6.45 -12.66 -14.98
CA LEU A 267 7.64 -13.11 -14.24
C LEU A 267 8.91 -12.70 -14.98
N TYR A 268 9.80 -12.01 -14.28
CA TYR A 268 11.08 -11.54 -14.79
C TYR A 268 12.21 -12.08 -13.93
N GLU A 269 13.22 -12.71 -14.55
CA GLU A 269 14.46 -13.12 -13.89
C GLU A 269 14.24 -14.00 -12.64
N CYS A 270 13.14 -14.77 -12.61
CA CYS A 270 12.82 -15.66 -11.49
C CYS A 270 13.47 -17.03 -11.72
N THR A 271 14.13 -17.60 -10.71
CA THR A 271 14.92 -18.85 -10.89
C THR A 271 14.15 -20.13 -10.52
N GLY A 272 12.96 -19.98 -9.97
CA GLY A 272 12.07 -21.08 -9.62
C GLY A 272 10.68 -20.57 -9.19
N GLY A 273 9.66 -21.36 -9.46
CA GLY A 273 8.29 -20.99 -9.12
C GLY A 273 7.25 -22.02 -9.50
N ILE A 274 6.11 -21.98 -8.81
CA ILE A 274 4.92 -22.78 -9.14
C ILE A 274 3.77 -21.83 -9.47
N ILE A 275 3.14 -22.04 -10.62
CA ILE A 275 1.89 -21.41 -11.02
C ILE A 275 0.85 -22.51 -11.17
N SER A 276 -0.19 -22.52 -10.33
CA SER A 276 -1.21 -23.57 -10.39
C SER A 276 -2.63 -23.07 -10.12
N ASP A 277 -3.60 -23.69 -10.76
CA ASP A 277 -5.02 -23.54 -10.40
C ASP A 277 -5.56 -22.10 -10.49
N ASN A 278 -4.98 -21.26 -11.37
CA ASN A 278 -5.44 -19.89 -11.58
C ASN A 278 -6.46 -19.79 -12.74
N GLU A 279 -7.45 -18.91 -12.61
CA GLU A 279 -8.31 -18.46 -13.71
C GLU A 279 -7.81 -17.11 -14.21
N ILE A 280 -7.35 -17.06 -15.46
CA ILE A 280 -6.68 -15.91 -16.06
C ILE A 280 -7.38 -15.55 -17.37
N SER A 281 -8.08 -14.43 -17.40
CA SER A 281 -8.91 -14.09 -18.56
C SER A 281 -8.99 -12.61 -18.90
N PHE A 282 -9.25 -12.26 -20.16
CA PHE A 282 -9.43 -10.87 -20.59
C PHE A 282 -8.23 -9.94 -20.31
N ASN A 283 -7.03 -10.49 -20.10
CA ASN A 283 -5.81 -9.70 -19.93
C ASN A 283 -5.12 -9.47 -21.30
N GLY A 284 -4.08 -8.62 -21.34
CA GLY A 284 -3.21 -8.53 -22.51
C GLY A 284 -2.53 -9.87 -22.80
N ASN A 285 -1.74 -10.39 -21.86
CA ASN A 285 -1.27 -11.78 -21.85
C ASN A 285 -1.85 -12.51 -20.63
N GLY A 286 -2.01 -13.83 -20.72
CA GLY A 286 -2.31 -14.65 -19.56
C GLY A 286 -1.12 -14.71 -18.61
N ILE A 287 -0.06 -15.40 -19.03
CA ILE A 287 1.23 -15.50 -18.32
C ILE A 287 2.34 -15.08 -19.26
N MET A 288 3.21 -14.17 -18.83
CA MET A 288 4.44 -13.82 -19.54
C MET A 288 5.67 -14.19 -18.70
N LEU A 289 6.62 -14.89 -19.31
CA LEU A 289 7.88 -15.30 -18.69
C LEU A 289 9.05 -14.66 -19.44
N TYR A 290 9.95 -14.00 -18.72
CA TYR A 290 11.16 -13.43 -19.28
C TYR A 290 12.37 -13.84 -18.44
N HIS A 291 13.32 -14.56 -19.04
CA HIS A 291 14.51 -15.08 -18.34
C HIS A 291 14.17 -15.81 -17.04
N THR A 292 13.12 -16.63 -17.08
CA THR A 292 12.50 -17.21 -15.90
C THR A 292 12.47 -18.73 -15.95
N ASN A 293 12.66 -19.39 -14.81
CA ASN A 293 12.35 -20.79 -14.59
C ASN A 293 11.07 -20.96 -13.75
N ALA A 294 10.03 -21.56 -14.31
CA ALA A 294 8.73 -21.74 -13.63
C ALA A 294 8.03 -23.05 -14.01
N SER A 295 7.37 -23.68 -13.06
CA SER A 295 6.52 -24.87 -13.30
C SER A 295 5.05 -24.44 -13.32
N ILE A 296 4.41 -24.59 -14.47
CA ILE A 296 2.96 -24.34 -14.65
C ILE A 296 2.25 -25.68 -14.52
N ILE A 297 1.64 -25.90 -13.37
CA ILE A 297 1.09 -27.20 -12.96
C ILE A 297 -0.39 -27.09 -12.56
N GLY A 298 -1.07 -28.22 -12.35
CA GLY A 298 -2.47 -28.22 -11.88
C GLY A 298 -3.48 -27.84 -12.97
N HIS A 299 -4.47 -27.02 -12.63
CA HIS A 299 -5.59 -26.64 -13.51
C HIS A 299 -5.66 -25.13 -13.76
N ASN A 300 -4.67 -24.55 -14.44
CA ASN A 300 -4.80 -23.16 -14.88
C ASN A 300 -5.73 -23.08 -16.09
N LYS A 301 -6.61 -22.07 -16.08
CA LYS A 301 -7.53 -21.75 -17.16
C LYS A 301 -7.18 -20.36 -17.71
N MET A 302 -6.71 -20.33 -18.96
CA MET A 302 -6.27 -19.13 -19.66
C MET A 302 -7.12 -18.90 -20.90
N THR A 303 -8.03 -17.94 -20.83
CA THR A 303 -9.03 -17.71 -21.89
C THR A 303 -9.22 -16.24 -22.22
N TYR A 304 -9.49 -15.92 -23.48
CA TYR A 304 -9.87 -14.56 -23.88
C TYR A 304 -8.80 -13.49 -23.60
N ASN A 305 -7.50 -13.83 -23.64
CA ASN A 305 -6.44 -12.84 -23.53
C ASN A 305 -6.14 -12.20 -24.91
N TYR A 306 -6.12 -10.87 -25.00
CA TYR A 306 -6.07 -10.10 -26.25
C TYR A 306 -5.15 -8.88 -26.16
N SER A 307 -4.39 -8.63 -27.22
CA SER A 307 -3.48 -7.47 -27.34
C SER A 307 -4.18 -6.11 -27.34
N GLY A 308 -5.51 -6.08 -27.36
CA GLY A 308 -6.34 -4.87 -27.39
C GLY A 308 -7.45 -4.88 -26.34
N SER A 309 -7.31 -5.66 -25.27
CA SER A 309 -8.18 -5.47 -24.09
C SER A 309 -8.04 -4.02 -23.58
N GLY A 310 -9.02 -3.51 -22.83
CA GLY A 310 -9.09 -2.08 -22.45
C GLY A 310 -7.80 -1.50 -21.82
N HIS A 311 -6.93 -2.35 -21.30
CA HIS A 311 -5.60 -2.03 -20.79
C HIS A 311 -4.46 -2.85 -21.40
N GLY A 312 -4.69 -3.72 -22.40
CA GLY A 312 -3.76 -4.78 -22.81
C GLY A 312 -2.49 -4.32 -23.55
N ASP A 313 -1.40 -5.10 -23.41
CA ASP A 313 -0.18 -4.95 -24.21
C ASP A 313 -0.49 -5.16 -25.70
N ASN A 314 -0.22 -4.15 -26.55
CA ASN A 314 -0.34 -4.23 -28.01
C ASN A 314 0.47 -5.37 -28.66
N ARG A 315 1.44 -5.94 -27.94
CA ARG A 315 2.26 -7.08 -28.37
C ARG A 315 1.78 -8.42 -27.79
N GLY A 316 0.76 -8.40 -26.94
CA GLY A 316 0.23 -9.56 -26.24
C GLY A 316 -0.80 -10.35 -27.04
N GLY A 317 -1.76 -10.91 -26.31
CA GLY A 317 -2.82 -11.78 -26.79
C GLY A 317 -2.53 -13.27 -26.60
N TYR A 318 -1.46 -13.62 -25.87
CA TYR A 318 -1.08 -15.00 -25.64
C TYR A 318 -1.71 -15.56 -24.35
N GLY A 319 -2.00 -16.86 -24.35
CA GLY A 319 -2.22 -17.60 -23.11
C GLY A 319 -0.94 -17.62 -22.27
N ILE A 320 0.15 -18.14 -22.85
CA ILE A 320 1.50 -18.13 -22.27
C ILE A 320 2.46 -17.48 -23.27
N ASP A 321 3.33 -16.58 -22.81
CA ASP A 321 4.37 -15.94 -23.64
C ASP A 321 5.72 -16.10 -22.95
N ALA A 322 6.45 -17.16 -23.30
CA ALA A 322 7.77 -17.44 -22.75
C ALA A 322 8.90 -16.93 -23.63
N ARG A 323 9.74 -16.05 -23.09
CA ARG A 323 10.81 -15.36 -23.81
C ARG A 323 12.17 -15.50 -23.11
N HIS A 324 13.24 -15.34 -23.88
CA HIS A 324 14.63 -15.18 -23.41
C HIS A 324 15.12 -16.24 -22.40
N PHE A 325 15.61 -17.39 -22.87
CA PHE A 325 16.18 -18.43 -22.00
C PHE A 325 15.26 -18.88 -20.84
N SER A 326 13.95 -18.65 -20.96
CA SER A 326 12.99 -19.14 -19.98
C SER A 326 12.88 -20.66 -20.09
N SER A 327 12.91 -21.35 -18.95
CA SER A 327 12.67 -22.78 -18.84
C SER A 327 11.36 -22.98 -18.10
N TRP A 328 10.44 -23.73 -18.66
CA TRP A 328 9.14 -23.90 -18.02
C TRP A 328 8.51 -25.23 -18.40
N SER A 329 7.54 -25.65 -17.61
CA SER A 329 6.81 -26.90 -17.83
C SER A 329 5.31 -26.66 -17.78
N LEU A 330 4.57 -27.46 -18.55
CA LEU A 330 3.12 -27.50 -18.55
C LEU A 330 2.66 -28.90 -18.18
N ILE A 331 2.22 -29.09 -16.94
CA ILE A 331 1.94 -30.42 -16.37
C ILE A 331 0.54 -30.45 -15.76
N GLY A 332 -0.34 -31.34 -16.22
CA GLY A 332 -1.61 -31.64 -15.54
C GLY A 332 -1.37 -32.47 -14.27
N GLN A 333 -2.32 -32.47 -13.33
CA GLN A 333 -2.26 -33.29 -12.11
C GLN A 333 -3.41 -34.30 -12.07
N ASP A 334 -3.33 -35.36 -11.26
CA ASP A 334 -4.25 -36.51 -11.31
C ASP A 334 -5.75 -36.15 -11.30
N ALA A 335 -6.17 -35.15 -10.52
CA ALA A 335 -7.57 -34.69 -10.49
C ALA A 335 -7.95 -33.77 -11.67
N TYR A 336 -6.97 -33.14 -12.32
CA TYR A 336 -7.12 -32.22 -13.44
C TYR A 336 -5.97 -32.44 -14.45
N PRO A 337 -6.09 -33.43 -15.35
CA PRO A 337 -4.97 -33.88 -16.18
C PRO A 337 -4.60 -32.88 -17.29
N ILE A 338 -5.31 -31.76 -17.41
CA ILE A 338 -5.17 -30.80 -18.49
C ILE A 338 -5.08 -29.37 -17.97
N GLN A 339 -4.33 -28.55 -18.70
CA GLN A 339 -4.35 -27.09 -18.60
C GLN A 339 -5.30 -26.59 -19.69
N THR A 340 -6.14 -25.60 -19.38
CA THR A 340 -7.15 -25.10 -20.32
C THR A 340 -6.68 -23.79 -20.94
N ILE A 341 -6.21 -23.83 -22.19
CA ILE A 341 -5.72 -22.65 -22.92
C ILE A 341 -6.45 -22.58 -24.27
N HIS A 342 -7.45 -21.71 -24.38
CA HIS A 342 -8.22 -21.54 -25.62
C HIS A 342 -8.79 -20.13 -25.72
N ASP A 343 -9.30 -19.77 -26.91
CA ASP A 343 -9.91 -18.46 -27.20
C ASP A 343 -9.02 -17.25 -26.88
N ASN A 344 -7.70 -17.43 -26.78
CA ASN A 344 -6.74 -16.34 -26.74
C ASN A 344 -6.51 -15.83 -28.18
N GLN A 345 -6.15 -14.55 -28.34
CA GLN A 345 -5.89 -14.00 -29.69
C GLN A 345 -4.81 -14.79 -30.43
N ARG A 346 -3.80 -15.23 -29.67
CA ARG A 346 -2.68 -16.00 -30.13
C ARG A 346 -2.55 -17.19 -29.20
N GLU A 347 -2.58 -18.37 -29.78
CA GLU A 347 -2.12 -19.57 -29.11
C GLU A 347 -0.61 -19.64 -29.36
N GLN A 348 0.22 -19.23 -28.39
CA GLN A 348 1.51 -19.89 -28.30
C GLN A 348 1.77 -20.29 -26.85
N ILE A 349 2.44 -21.43 -26.75
CA ILE A 349 2.65 -22.28 -25.58
C ILE A 349 3.99 -21.87 -25.04
#